data_AF-A0A2M7DK96-F1
#
_entry.id   AF-A0A2M7DK96-F1
#
_cell.length_a   1.000
_cell.length_b   1.000
_cell.length_c   1.000
_cell.angle_alpha   90.00
_cell.angle_beta   90.00
_cell.angle_gamma   90.00
#
_symmetry.space_group_name_H-M   'P 1'
#
loop_
_entity.id
_entity.type
_entity.pdbx_description
1 polymer ?
#
loop_
_entity_poly.entity_id
_entity_poly.type
_entity_poly.pdbx_seq_one_letter_code
_entity_poly.pdbx_strand_id
1 'polypeptide(L)'
;MKKKSRLQLLHQYYSYTGFYGFLGSSLLKAIPLIVLFIGGLLAIHFYVIDVNVLLSKMTETFPAFGILSVFFISESILGLIPPEIFIAWSSKSATPIFHLSLLALLSYAGGVVSYFIGKAITKIPSVTEYLEVKMAKHIRNTRKWGGFLIIVGALLPIPYSLTTMTAGIINYPLKSLLFFGTLRLLRFYIYALAIFNIVS
;
A
#
# COMPACT_ATOMS: atom_id res chain seq x y z
N MET A 1 5.29 27.20 34.27
CA MET A 1 5.52 26.02 33.39
C MET A 1 5.04 26.35 31.97
N LYS A 2 5.90 26.29 30.95
CA LYS A 2 5.48 26.54 29.55
C LYS A 2 4.51 25.45 29.09
N LYS A 3 3.33 25.84 28.58
CA LYS A 3 2.36 24.92 27.98
C LYS A 3 3.01 24.25 26.77
N LYS A 4 3.06 22.91 26.74
CA LYS A 4 3.59 22.15 25.61
C LYS A 4 2.72 22.38 24.36
N SER A 5 3.35 22.48 23.19
CA SER A 5 2.66 22.59 21.90
C SER A 5 1.93 21.27 21.56
N ARG A 6 0.86 21.34 20.75
CA ARG A 6 0.10 20.17 20.30
C ARG A 6 1.00 19.11 19.65
N LEU A 7 2.02 19.52 18.89
CA LEU A 7 2.99 18.61 18.25
C LEU A 7 3.87 17.88 19.26
N GLN A 8 4.30 18.57 20.32
CA GLN A 8 5.12 17.99 21.39
C GLN A 8 4.31 16.96 22.20
N LEU A 9 3.02 17.24 22.44
CA LEU A 9 2.12 16.30 23.09
C LEU A 9 1.87 15.05 22.23
N LEU A 10 1.73 15.21 20.92
CA LEU A 10 1.60 14.10 19.96
C LEU A 10 2.86 13.23 19.91
N HIS A 11 4.04 13.85 19.78
CA HIS A 11 5.31 13.11 19.79
C HIS A 11 5.51 12.33 21.10
N GLN A 12 5.22 12.97 22.24
CA GLN A 12 5.33 12.35 23.55
C GLN A 12 4.34 11.18 23.71
N TYR A 13 3.11 11.33 23.21
CA TYR A 13 2.11 10.25 23.16
C TYR A 13 2.59 9.05 22.34
N TYR A 14 3.14 9.27 21.15
CA TYR A 14 3.63 8.17 20.30
C TYR A 14 4.89 7.50 20.85
N SER A 15 5.77 8.26 21.49
CA SER A 15 6.93 7.71 22.19
C SER A 15 6.51 6.79 23.34
N TYR A 16 5.61 7.25 24.23
CA TYR A 16 5.16 6.44 25.36
C TYR A 16 4.30 5.23 24.98
N THR A 17 3.57 5.30 23.86
CA THR A 17 2.77 4.16 23.40
C THR A 17 3.64 3.07 22.72
N GLY A 18 4.95 3.31 22.52
CA GLY A 18 5.85 2.35 21.86
C GLY A 18 5.68 2.31 20.34
N PHE A 19 5.04 3.34 19.78
CA PHE A 19 4.64 3.39 18.39
C PHE A 19 5.83 3.37 17.42
N TYR A 20 6.89 4.13 17.72
CA TYR A 20 8.09 4.18 16.89
C TYR A 20 8.81 2.82 16.83
N GLY A 21 8.87 2.09 17.95
CA GLY A 21 9.42 0.73 17.98
C GLY A 21 8.59 -0.27 17.18
N PHE A 22 7.25 -0.15 17.23
CA PHE A 22 6.35 -0.91 16.38
C PHE A 22 6.58 -0.62 14.88
N LEU A 23 6.75 0.65 14.51
CA LEU A 23 7.02 1.04 13.12
C LEU A 23 8.35 0.47 12.63
N GLY A 24 9.42 0.67 13.41
CA GLY A 24 10.76 0.19 13.05
C GLY A 24 10.80 -1.33 12.89
N SER A 25 10.20 -2.06 13.82
CA SER A 25 10.11 -3.53 13.73
C SER A 25 9.25 -4.00 12.55
N SER A 26 8.17 -3.30 12.23
CA SER A 26 7.33 -3.61 11.06
C SER A 26 8.06 -3.35 9.74
N LEU A 27 8.83 -2.27 9.66
CA LEU A 27 9.66 -1.95 8.50
C LEU A 27 10.77 -2.98 8.31
N LEU A 28 11.49 -3.33 9.38
CA LEU A 28 12.51 -4.37 9.36
C LEU A 28 11.94 -5.72 8.88
N LYS A 29 10.72 -6.07 9.28
CA LYS A 29 10.03 -7.28 8.82
C LYS A 29 9.57 -7.22 7.36
N ALA A 30 9.41 -6.04 6.78
CA ALA A 30 9.09 -5.87 5.37
C ALA A 30 10.34 -6.01 4.47
N ILE A 31 11.55 -5.75 4.99
CA ILE A 31 12.81 -5.83 4.23
C ILE A 31 12.99 -7.19 3.54
N PRO A 32 12.80 -8.36 4.19
CA PRO A 32 12.94 -9.65 3.52
C PRO A 32 12.06 -9.79 2.28
N LEU A 33 10.81 -9.31 2.34
CA LEU A 33 9.89 -9.35 1.20
C LEU A 33 10.36 -8.44 0.06
N ILE A 34 10.85 -7.23 0.39
CA ILE A 34 11.39 -6.28 -0.58
C ILE A 34 12.65 -6.83 -1.23
N VAL A 35 13.58 -7.40 -0.44
CA VAL A 35 14.82 -8.00 -0.92
C VAL A 35 14.53 -9.22 -1.79
N LEU A 36 13.58 -10.07 -1.39
CA LEU A 36 13.13 -11.20 -2.20
C LEU A 36 12.57 -10.73 -3.55
N PHE A 37 11.76 -9.68 -3.55
CA PHE A 37 11.19 -9.13 -4.77
C PHE A 37 12.26 -8.52 -5.69
N ILE A 38 13.13 -7.65 -5.16
CA ILE A 38 14.23 -7.05 -5.91
C ILE A 38 15.17 -8.15 -6.43
N GLY A 39 15.51 -9.13 -5.59
CA GLY A 39 16.33 -10.27 -5.98
C GLY A 39 15.69 -11.10 -7.09
N GLY A 40 14.37 -11.34 -7.02
CA GLY A 40 13.60 -12.00 -8.07
C GLY A 40 13.59 -11.22 -9.38
N LEU A 41 13.38 -9.89 -9.33
CA LEU A 41 13.44 -9.02 -10.50
C LEU A 41 14.82 -9.03 -11.16
N LEU A 42 15.89 -8.91 -10.37
CA LEU A 42 17.26 -8.95 -10.87
C LEU A 42 17.59 -10.33 -11.46
N ALA A 43 17.14 -11.41 -10.82
CA ALA A 43 17.31 -12.76 -11.35
C ALA A 43 16.60 -12.91 -12.71
N ILE A 44 15.37 -12.43 -12.86
CA ILE A 44 14.66 -12.45 -14.14
C ILE A 44 15.39 -11.60 -15.18
N HIS A 45 15.84 -10.39 -14.81
CA HIS A 45 16.57 -9.48 -15.70
C HIS A 45 17.88 -10.10 -16.21
N PHE A 46 18.68 -10.72 -15.33
CA PHE A 46 19.98 -11.26 -15.70
C PHE A 46 19.93 -12.67 -16.30
N TYR A 47 18.96 -13.51 -15.91
CA TYR A 47 18.92 -14.93 -16.31
C TYR A 47 17.80 -15.28 -17.30
N VAL A 48 16.78 -14.44 -17.49
CA VAL A 48 15.60 -14.77 -18.32
C VAL A 48 15.46 -13.79 -19.48
N ILE A 49 15.02 -12.54 -19.24
CA ILE A 49 14.71 -11.54 -20.27
C ILE A 49 14.93 -10.12 -19.68
N ASP A 50 15.48 -9.20 -20.48
CA ASP A 50 15.60 -7.78 -20.12
C ASP A 50 14.22 -7.20 -19.77
N VAL A 51 14.13 -6.50 -18.63
CA VAL A 51 12.89 -5.91 -18.14
C VAL A 51 12.27 -4.98 -19.18
N ASN A 52 13.07 -4.26 -19.97
CA ASN A 52 12.56 -3.42 -21.06
C ASN A 52 11.85 -4.23 -22.15
N VAL A 53 12.41 -5.38 -22.53
CA VAL A 53 11.82 -6.28 -23.55
C VAL A 53 10.57 -6.97 -23.02
N LEU A 54 10.54 -7.30 -21.72
CA LEU A 54 9.34 -7.82 -21.08
C LEU A 54 8.21 -6.78 -21.09
N LEU A 55 8.52 -5.54 -20.72
CA LEU A 55 7.53 -4.45 -20.68
C LEU A 55 7.01 -4.07 -22.08
N SER A 56 7.87 -4.07 -23.10
CA SER A 56 7.44 -3.84 -24.49
C SER A 56 6.52 -4.96 -24.97
N LYS A 57 6.89 -6.23 -24.76
CA LYS A 57 6.02 -7.37 -25.07
C LYS A 57 4.69 -7.32 -24.33
N MET A 58 4.67 -6.94 -23.06
CA MET A 58 3.42 -6.78 -22.32
C MET A 58 2.52 -5.71 -22.96
N THR A 59 3.10 -4.60 -23.41
CA THR A 59 2.38 -3.50 -24.07
C THR A 59 1.85 -3.90 -25.45
N GLU A 60 2.59 -4.70 -26.19
CA GLU A 60 2.20 -5.18 -27.53
C GLU A 60 1.18 -6.32 -27.48
N THR A 61 1.30 -7.21 -26.48
CA THR A 61 0.49 -8.44 -26.41
C THR A 61 -0.84 -8.23 -25.70
N PHE A 62 -0.89 -7.38 -24.67
CA PHE A 62 -2.08 -7.21 -23.83
C PHE A 62 -2.71 -5.83 -23.99
N PRO A 63 -4.05 -5.76 -24.08
CA PRO A 63 -4.73 -4.47 -24.05
C PRO A 63 -4.52 -3.79 -22.69
N ALA A 64 -4.35 -2.46 -22.69
CA ALA A 64 -4.15 -1.66 -21.48
C ALA A 64 -5.23 -1.93 -20.42
N PHE A 65 -6.48 -2.11 -20.83
CA PHE A 65 -7.59 -2.45 -19.94
C PHE A 65 -7.36 -3.77 -19.17
N GLY A 66 -6.78 -4.78 -19.81
CA GLY A 66 -6.49 -6.07 -19.17
C GLY A 66 -5.44 -5.92 -18.07
N ILE A 67 -4.36 -5.18 -18.35
CA ILE A 67 -3.28 -4.89 -17.40
C ILE A 67 -3.82 -4.11 -16.19
N LEU A 68 -4.62 -3.08 -16.45
CA LEU A 68 -5.25 -2.26 -15.41
C LEU A 68 -6.23 -3.06 -14.55
N SER A 69 -6.97 -3.99 -15.15
CA SER A 69 -7.90 -4.87 -14.43
C SER A 69 -7.17 -5.84 -13.51
N VAL A 70 -6.12 -6.50 -13.99
CA VAL A 70 -5.28 -7.40 -13.18
C VAL A 70 -4.66 -6.63 -12.02
N PHE A 71 -4.13 -5.44 -12.30
CA PHE A 71 -3.61 -4.54 -11.28
C PHE A 71 -4.65 -4.21 -10.21
N PHE A 72 -5.85 -3.77 -10.62
CA PHE A 72 -6.92 -3.40 -9.71
C PHE A 72 -7.38 -4.56 -8.83
N ILE A 73 -7.53 -5.76 -9.41
CA ILE A 73 -7.90 -6.97 -8.66
C ILE A 73 -6.80 -7.32 -7.65
N SER A 74 -5.54 -7.32 -8.07
CA SER A 74 -4.40 -7.56 -7.18
C SER A 74 -4.40 -6.59 -6.01
N GLU A 75 -4.52 -5.29 -6.29
CA GLU A 75 -4.57 -4.22 -5.29
C GLU A 75 -5.82 -4.24 -4.40
N SER A 76 -6.92 -4.86 -4.83
CA SER A 76 -8.15 -4.93 -4.05
C SER A 76 -8.18 -6.10 -3.07
N ILE A 77 -7.39 -7.14 -3.30
CA ILE A 77 -7.44 -8.37 -2.49
C ILE A 77 -6.18 -8.50 -1.62
N LEU A 78 -4.98 -8.44 -2.23
CA LEU A 78 -3.73 -8.81 -1.55
C LEU A 78 -2.62 -7.77 -1.67
N GLY A 79 -2.59 -6.95 -2.72
CA GLY A 79 -1.50 -5.99 -2.96
C GLY A 79 -0.13 -6.66 -3.09
N LEU A 80 -0.11 -7.91 -3.57
CA LEU A 80 1.09 -8.74 -3.67
C LEU A 80 1.98 -8.31 -4.83
N ILE A 81 1.39 -7.90 -5.95
CA ILE A 81 2.14 -7.49 -7.13
C ILE A 81 2.61 -6.05 -6.91
N PRO A 82 3.93 -5.79 -6.90
CA PRO A 82 4.41 -4.46 -6.59
C PRO A 82 4.01 -3.46 -7.68
N PRO A 83 3.48 -2.28 -7.30
CA PRO A 83 3.00 -1.29 -8.25
C PRO A 83 4.10 -0.75 -9.16
N GLU A 84 5.37 -0.91 -8.78
CA GLU A 84 6.55 -0.46 -9.52
C GLU A 84 6.62 -1.09 -10.93
N ILE A 85 6.20 -2.35 -11.10
CA ILE A 85 6.15 -3.01 -12.42
C ILE A 85 5.13 -2.30 -13.34
N PHE A 86 3.96 -1.96 -12.80
CA PHE A 86 2.91 -1.29 -13.57
C PHE A 86 3.26 0.16 -13.87
N ILE A 87 3.98 0.83 -12.96
CA ILE A 87 4.54 2.16 -13.20
C ILE A 87 5.57 2.10 -14.33
N ALA A 88 6.47 1.11 -14.33
CA ALA A 88 7.42 0.90 -15.42
C ALA A 88 6.72 0.57 -16.75
N TRP A 89 5.65 -0.22 -16.73
CA TRP A 89 4.82 -0.45 -17.92
C TRP A 89 4.19 0.84 -18.45
N SER A 90 3.72 1.74 -17.57
CA SER A 90 3.13 3.00 -18.02
C SER A 90 4.14 3.88 -18.77
N SER A 91 5.44 3.80 -18.48
CA SER A 91 6.47 4.58 -19.18
C SER A 91 6.62 4.18 -20.65
N LYS A 92 6.35 2.91 -20.98
CA LYS A 92 6.42 2.37 -22.35
C LYS A 92 5.10 2.51 -23.12
N SER A 93 4.04 2.98 -22.47
CA SER A 93 2.72 3.19 -23.10
C SER A 93 2.70 4.48 -23.93
N ALA A 94 1.80 4.57 -24.91
CA ALA A 94 1.68 5.76 -25.77
C ALA A 94 1.35 7.06 -25.01
N THR A 95 0.66 6.96 -23.87
CA THR A 95 0.30 8.08 -22.99
C THR A 95 0.71 7.80 -21.54
N PRO A 96 2.00 7.95 -21.18
CA PRO A 96 2.51 7.51 -19.88
C PRO A 96 1.85 8.15 -18.67
N ILE A 97 1.66 9.47 -18.71
CA ILE A 97 1.08 10.23 -17.60
C ILE A 97 -0.37 9.81 -17.36
N PHE A 98 -1.13 9.56 -18.44
CA PHE A 98 -2.52 9.12 -18.34
C PHE A 98 -2.65 7.75 -17.68
N HIS A 99 -1.84 6.78 -18.13
CA HIS A 99 -1.83 5.43 -17.55
C HIS A 99 -1.34 5.43 -16.10
N LEU A 100 -0.34 6.25 -15.78
CA LEU A 100 0.13 6.44 -14.41
C LEU A 100 -0.97 7.01 -13.50
N SER A 101 -1.67 8.06 -13.92
CA SER A 101 -2.79 8.63 -13.17
C SER A 101 -3.89 7.60 -12.95
N LEU A 102 -4.20 6.81 -13.97
CA LEU A 102 -5.22 5.77 -13.89
C LEU A 102 -4.81 4.64 -12.93
N LEU A 103 -3.54 4.21 -12.96
CA LEU A 103 -2.99 3.25 -11.99
C LEU A 103 -3.08 3.80 -10.56
N ALA A 104 -2.69 5.05 -10.34
CA ALA A 104 -2.77 5.66 -9.01
C ALA A 104 -4.21 5.71 -8.49
N LEU A 105 -5.17 6.08 -9.34
CA LEU A 105 -6.59 6.11 -9.00
C LEU A 105 -7.16 4.71 -8.72
N LEU A 106 -6.83 3.72 -9.56
CA LEU A 106 -7.24 2.32 -9.36
C LEU A 106 -6.67 1.76 -8.06
N SER A 107 -5.42 2.08 -7.74
CA SER A 107 -4.78 1.64 -6.50
C SER A 107 -5.44 2.27 -5.27
N TYR A 108 -5.76 3.56 -5.34
CA TYR A 108 -6.52 4.23 -4.29
C TYR A 108 -7.91 3.59 -4.12
N ALA A 109 -8.63 3.36 -5.22
CA ALA A 109 -9.94 2.70 -5.22
C ALA A 109 -9.86 1.25 -4.70
N GLY A 110 -8.83 0.49 -5.07
CA GLY A 110 -8.60 -0.87 -4.60
C GLY A 110 -8.41 -0.95 -3.09
N GLY A 111 -7.72 0.03 -2.49
CA GLY A 111 -7.67 0.13 -1.02
C GLY A 111 -9.02 0.47 -0.38
N VAL A 112 -9.87 1.26 -1.04
CA VAL A 112 -11.25 1.49 -0.57
C VAL A 112 -12.06 0.19 -0.63
N VAL A 113 -11.93 -0.59 -1.70
CA VAL A 113 -12.55 -1.93 -1.81
C VAL A 113 -12.04 -2.84 -0.70
N SER A 114 -10.72 -2.89 -0.48
CA SER A 114 -10.08 -3.67 0.59
C SER A 114 -10.63 -3.29 1.98
N TYR A 115 -10.86 -2.01 2.24
CA TYR A 115 -11.50 -1.56 3.48
C TYR A 115 -12.91 -2.13 3.65
N PHE A 116 -13.73 -2.13 2.59
CA PHE A 116 -15.07 -2.72 2.65
C PHE A 116 -15.03 -4.24 2.80
N ILE A 117 -14.07 -4.92 2.18
CA ILE A 117 -13.81 -6.35 2.40
C ILE A 117 -13.50 -6.60 3.88
N GLY A 118 -12.60 -5.82 4.47
CA GLY A 118 -12.26 -5.90 5.90
C GLY A 118 -13.49 -5.69 6.80
N LYS A 119 -14.34 -4.73 6.46
CA LYS A 119 -15.60 -4.50 7.18
C LYS A 119 -16.60 -5.65 6.99
N ALA A 120 -16.68 -6.24 5.79
CA ALA A 120 -17.54 -7.39 5.53
C ALA A 120 -17.08 -8.62 6.34
N ILE A 121 -15.77 -8.84 6.47
CA ILE A 121 -15.19 -9.92 7.28
C ILE A 121 -15.65 -9.82 8.75
N THR A 122 -15.78 -8.61 9.30
CA THR A 122 -16.29 -8.41 10.68
C THR A 122 -17.78 -8.70 10.87
N LYS A 123 -18.53 -9.02 9.81
CA LYS A 123 -19.91 -9.49 9.93
C LYS A 123 -19.99 -11.00 10.17
N ILE A 124 -18.87 -11.73 10.02
CA ILE A 124 -18.80 -13.17 10.22
C ILE A 124 -18.67 -13.45 11.73
N PRO A 125 -19.63 -14.13 12.38
CA PRO A 125 -19.68 -14.27 13.84
C PRO A 125 -18.39 -14.86 14.44
N SER A 126 -17.83 -15.90 13.81
CA SER A 126 -16.60 -16.56 14.26
C SER A 126 -15.38 -15.64 14.22
N VAL A 127 -15.32 -14.72 13.24
CA VAL A 127 -14.22 -13.76 13.13
C VAL A 127 -14.38 -12.66 14.17
N THR A 128 -15.60 -12.17 14.37
CA THR A 128 -15.91 -11.15 15.38
C THR A 128 -15.61 -11.64 16.78
N GLU A 129 -16.01 -12.86 17.13
CA GLU A 129 -15.69 -13.49 18.41
C GLU A 129 -14.18 -13.61 18.62
N TYR A 130 -13.43 -14.05 17.60
CA TYR A 130 -11.97 -14.10 17.66
C TYR A 130 -11.34 -12.71 17.87
N LEU A 131 -11.84 -11.69 17.17
CA LEU A 131 -11.36 -10.32 17.27
C LEU A 131 -11.66 -9.71 18.65
N GLU A 132 -12.86 -9.94 19.18
CA GLU A 132 -13.35 -9.41 20.46
C GLU A 132 -12.78 -10.14 21.68
N VAL A 133 -12.47 -11.43 21.57
CA VAL A 133 -11.93 -12.21 22.70
C VAL A 133 -10.40 -12.22 22.68
N LYS A 134 -9.79 -12.58 21.55
CA LYS A 134 -8.34 -12.83 21.48
C LYS A 134 -7.54 -11.61 21.06
N MET A 135 -8.12 -10.72 20.24
CA MET A 135 -7.40 -9.57 19.68
C MET A 135 -7.80 -8.21 20.26
N ALA A 136 -8.74 -8.13 21.21
CA ALA A 136 -9.28 -6.87 21.72
C ALA A 136 -8.21 -5.88 22.19
N LYS A 137 -7.19 -6.37 22.91
CA LYS A 137 -6.08 -5.55 23.42
C LYS A 137 -5.23 -4.97 22.27
N HIS A 138 -4.97 -5.77 21.23
CA HIS A 138 -4.22 -5.35 20.05
C HIS A 138 -5.04 -4.37 19.20
N ILE A 139 -6.30 -4.68 18.92
CA ILE A 139 -7.21 -3.82 18.14
C ILE A 139 -7.38 -2.45 18.81
N ARG A 140 -7.56 -2.40 20.13
CA ARG A 140 -7.71 -1.14 20.86
C ARG A 140 -6.47 -0.25 20.78
N ASN A 141 -5.27 -0.83 20.77
CA ASN A 141 -4.03 -0.06 20.57
C ASN A 141 -3.85 0.34 19.11
N THR A 142 -4.12 -0.55 18.16
CA THR A 142 -4.08 -0.26 16.72
C THR A 142 -5.08 0.85 16.33
N ARG A 143 -6.27 0.89 16.95
CA ARG A 143 -7.26 1.95 16.72
C ARG A 143 -6.77 3.34 17.15
N LYS A 144 -5.91 3.42 18.19
CA LYS A 144 -5.27 4.67 18.62
C LYS A 144 -4.25 5.18 17.60
N TRP A 145 -3.65 4.28 16.82
CA TRP A 145 -2.67 4.60 15.78
C TRP A 145 -3.25 4.60 14.37
N GLY A 146 -4.53 4.28 14.20
CA GLY A 146 -5.12 3.91 12.90
C GLY A 146 -4.86 4.92 11.78
N GLY A 147 -4.96 6.22 12.06
CA GLY A 147 -4.67 7.25 11.05
C GLY A 147 -3.21 7.26 10.60
N PHE A 148 -2.27 7.12 11.54
CA PHE A 148 -0.85 7.06 11.20
C PHE A 148 -0.51 5.77 10.46
N LEU A 149 -1.09 4.63 10.85
CA LEU A 149 -0.88 3.35 10.16
C LEU A 149 -1.34 3.41 8.70
N ILE A 150 -2.42 4.14 8.41
CA ILE A 150 -2.88 4.37 7.03
C ILE A 150 -1.91 5.26 6.27
N ILE A 151 -1.44 6.37 6.87
CA ILE A 151 -0.43 7.26 6.26
C ILE A 151 0.84 6.48 5.89
N VAL A 152 1.32 5.66 6.83
CA VAL A 152 2.49 4.80 6.67
C VAL A 152 2.25 3.77 5.57
N GLY A 153 1.11 3.09 5.58
CA GLY A 153 0.75 2.13 4.54
C GLY A 153 0.60 2.75 3.15
N ALA A 154 0.18 4.02 3.08
CA ALA A 154 0.03 4.74 1.81
C ALA A 154 1.38 5.17 1.22
N LEU A 155 2.35 5.54 2.07
CA LEU A 155 3.66 6.07 1.66
C LEU A 155 4.77 5.03 1.58
N LEU A 156 4.79 4.06 2.51
CA LEU A 156 5.87 3.07 2.61
C LEU A 156 5.63 1.88 1.67
N PRO A 157 6.68 1.10 1.36
CA PRO A 157 6.59 -0.12 0.54
C PRO A 157 5.95 -1.27 1.33
N ILE A 158 4.73 -1.05 1.81
CA ILE A 158 3.89 -2.02 2.51
C ILE A 158 2.65 -2.25 1.62
N PRO A 159 2.09 -3.48 1.57
CA PRO A 159 0.85 -3.74 0.85
C PRO A 159 -0.28 -2.85 1.37
N TYR A 160 -0.79 -1.95 0.54
CA TYR A 160 -1.80 -0.96 0.92
C TYR A 160 -3.18 -1.57 1.12
N SER A 161 -3.53 -2.59 0.34
CA SER A 161 -4.71 -3.42 0.53
C SER A 161 -4.78 -3.98 1.96
N LEU A 162 -3.66 -4.49 2.48
CA LEU A 162 -3.59 -5.07 3.82
C LEU A 162 -3.83 -4.02 4.91
N THR A 163 -3.24 -2.82 4.76
CA THR A 163 -3.41 -1.74 5.75
C THR A 163 -4.84 -1.20 5.75
N THR A 164 -5.44 -1.02 4.58
CA THR A 164 -6.82 -0.55 4.42
C THR A 164 -7.85 -1.62 4.82
N MET A 165 -7.60 -2.89 4.53
CA MET A 165 -8.42 -4.01 5.00
C MET A 165 -8.38 -4.11 6.53
N THR A 166 -7.20 -4.00 7.13
CA THR A 166 -7.05 -3.95 8.59
C THR A 166 -7.78 -2.75 9.19
N ALA A 167 -7.73 -1.59 8.53
CA ALA A 167 -8.51 -0.42 8.93
C ALA A 167 -10.03 -0.68 8.89
N GLY A 168 -10.50 -1.47 7.92
CA GLY A 168 -11.89 -1.95 7.83
C GLY A 168 -12.26 -2.86 9.00
N ILE A 169 -11.38 -3.81 9.33
CA ILE A 169 -11.58 -4.76 10.44
C ILE A 169 -11.70 -4.04 11.79
N ILE A 170 -10.90 -3.00 12.02
CA ILE A 170 -10.95 -2.23 13.28
C ILE A 170 -12.03 -1.13 13.28
N ASN A 171 -12.88 -1.07 12.26
CA ASN A 171 -13.90 -0.03 12.05
C ASN A 171 -13.33 1.40 12.13
N TYR A 172 -12.19 1.64 11.47
CA TYR A 172 -11.59 2.97 11.37
C TYR A 172 -12.48 3.91 10.51
N PRO A 173 -12.64 5.20 10.84
CA PRO A 173 -13.49 6.12 10.08
C PRO A 173 -13.10 6.22 8.60
N LEU A 174 -14.03 5.87 7.71
CA LEU A 174 -13.84 5.91 6.25
C LEU A 174 -13.36 7.29 5.76
N LYS A 175 -13.91 8.38 6.29
CA LYS A 175 -13.51 9.74 5.89
C LYS A 175 -12.00 9.99 6.09
N SER A 176 -11.46 9.54 7.21
CA SER A 176 -10.03 9.68 7.51
C SER A 176 -9.19 8.75 6.63
N LEU A 177 -9.67 7.54 6.34
CA LEU A 177 -9.00 6.64 5.39
C LEU A 177 -8.94 7.23 3.98
N LEU A 178 -10.04 7.78 3.48
CA LEU A 178 -10.08 8.44 2.17
C LEU A 178 -9.11 9.63 2.13
N PHE A 179 -9.09 10.45 3.17
CA PHE A 179 -8.18 11.59 3.26
C PHE A 179 -6.70 11.15 3.25
N PHE A 180 -6.30 10.24 4.15
CA PHE A 180 -4.91 9.78 4.21
C PHE A 180 -4.50 8.92 3.01
N GLY A 181 -5.44 8.21 2.40
CA GLY A 181 -5.21 7.40 1.21
C GLY A 181 -4.81 8.22 -0.01
N THR A 182 -5.12 9.52 -0.07
CA THR A 182 -4.65 10.42 -1.15
C THR A 182 -3.13 10.47 -1.25
N LEU A 183 -2.40 10.24 -0.15
CA LEU A 183 -0.94 10.14 -0.15
C LEU A 183 -0.41 9.01 -1.04
N ARG A 184 -1.24 8.03 -1.35
CA ARG A 184 -0.90 6.96 -2.30
C ARG A 184 -0.74 7.51 -3.71
N LEU A 185 -1.56 8.48 -4.11
CA LEU A 185 -1.41 9.16 -5.41
C LEU A 185 -0.02 9.80 -5.48
N LEU A 186 0.37 10.53 -4.43
CA LEU A 186 1.69 11.15 -4.33
C LEU A 186 2.83 10.11 -4.45
N ARG A 187 2.74 8.96 -3.76
CA ARG A 187 3.75 7.89 -3.87
C ARG A 187 3.93 7.41 -5.31
N PHE A 188 2.84 7.19 -6.06
CA PHE A 188 2.91 6.75 -7.45
C PHE A 188 3.67 7.75 -8.34
N TYR A 189 3.42 9.05 -8.16
CA TYR A 189 4.16 10.08 -8.90
C TYR A 189 5.63 10.16 -8.50
N ILE A 190 5.97 10.04 -7.20
CA ILE A 190 7.36 10.02 -6.75
C ILE A 190 8.11 8.82 -7.36
N TYR A 191 7.47 7.64 -7.37
CA TYR A 191 8.09 6.43 -7.93
C TYR A 191 8.18 6.49 -9.45
N ALA A 192 7.19 7.07 -10.12
CA ALA A 192 7.26 7.32 -11.55
C ALA A 192 8.42 8.25 -11.93
N LEU A 193 8.69 9.31 -11.16
CA LEU A 193 9.85 10.17 -11.41
C LEU A 193 11.17 9.38 -11.32
N ALA A 194 11.32 8.52 -10.32
CA ALA A 194 12.51 7.67 -10.20
C ALA A 194 12.62 6.66 -11.35
N ILE A 195 11.54 5.94 -11.65
CA ILE A 195 11.52 4.87 -12.65
C ILE A 195 11.63 5.43 -14.06
N PHE A 196 10.94 6.52 -14.38
CA PHE A 196 11.00 7.12 -15.72
C PHE A 196 12.42 7.60 -16.01
N ASN A 197 13.14 8.19 -15.05
CA ASN A 197 14.55 8.57 -15.26
C ASN A 197 15.49 7.38 -15.52
N ILE A 198 15.15 6.18 -15.04
CA ILE A 198 15.99 4.97 -15.17
C ILE A 198 15.63 4.18 -16.44
N VAL A 199 14.35 4.20 -16.83
CA VAL A 199 13.77 3.35 -17.90
C VAL A 199 13.55 4.10 -19.22
N SER A 200 13.61 5.44 -19.21
CA SER A 200 13.60 6.27 -20.43
C SER A 200 14.93 6.19 -21.16
#